data_AF-A0A537Z9F6-F1
#
_entry.id   AF-A0A537Z9F6-F1
#
_cell.length_a   1.000
_cell.length_b   1.000
_cell.length_c   1.000
_cell.angle_alpha   90.00
_cell.angle_beta   90.00
_cell.angle_gamma   90.00
#
_symmetry.space_group_name_H-M   'P 1'
#
loop_
_entity.id
_entity.type
_entity.pdbx_description
1 polymer ?
#
loop_
_entity_poly.entity_id
_entity_poly.type
_entity_poly.pdbx_seq_one_letter_code
_entity_poly.pdbx_strand_id
1 'polypeptide(L)'
;MTLWGWIRHTIAYQGEYAPVPIHLERDDDGYVFRLGVRAGFGGQETARLPIEHRQNNDPHPVLKEIYSCEVAGQTLEAANLFALREKVASSLEMIAPARILPLAYFRVPPIDYSLPVYEDDGEIISPVLSGPKLKARELAGMRREVCRYLLSAGYVEDESEVTVGVLRPRDLRLVGPAAIFRSQLDAEFWLPTVEGISAEGPVIGVLANAARLSEPERRRAGGAPLVQDAAPAEADVMSLLRLLRAEMAPKYDYEQMAALYASEIRPEIWEAVEARSDDAGIRLVAYLTDDEGTLLELGVRRLSTGDLCAALADTGINAFLADTADALASAVGAHLHRSGFLRFAEEIEIHAAEAPRAERLDTEAIWTRGDGIPHRDDVAADEPEEVHT
;
A
#
# COMPACT_ATOMS: atom_id res chain seq x y z
N MET A 1 9.15 29.29 -13.75
CA MET A 1 7.94 29.64 -12.97
C MET A 1 8.12 29.02 -11.58
N THR A 2 8.22 29.83 -10.52
CA THR A 2 8.45 29.35 -9.13
C THR A 2 7.19 28.65 -8.58
N LEU A 3 7.28 27.91 -7.44
CA LEU A 3 6.10 27.34 -6.76
C LEU A 3 4.99 28.39 -6.61
N TRP A 4 5.32 29.57 -6.09
CA TRP A 4 4.40 30.71 -6.00
C TRP A 4 3.87 31.21 -7.35
N GLY A 5 4.68 31.12 -8.40
CA GLY A 5 4.25 31.45 -9.77
C GLY A 5 3.27 30.44 -10.34
N TRP A 6 3.46 29.15 -10.07
CA TRP A 6 2.52 28.09 -10.45
C TRP A 6 1.23 28.20 -9.63
N ILE A 7 1.32 28.31 -8.30
CA ILE A 7 0.16 28.51 -7.41
C ILE A 7 -0.67 29.73 -7.87
N ARG A 8 -0.03 30.87 -8.16
CA ARG A 8 -0.74 32.05 -8.69
C ARG A 8 -1.31 31.82 -10.08
N HIS A 9 -0.66 31.05 -10.95
CA HIS A 9 -1.18 30.72 -12.26
C HIS A 9 -2.43 29.83 -12.14
N THR A 10 -2.38 28.78 -11.32
CA THR A 10 -3.51 27.88 -11.06
C THR A 10 -4.67 28.63 -10.40
N ILE A 11 -4.40 29.48 -9.41
CA ILE A 11 -5.43 30.35 -8.79
C ILE A 11 -5.98 31.37 -9.79
N ALA A 12 -5.14 31.98 -10.64
CA ALA A 12 -5.60 32.93 -11.65
C ALA A 12 -6.46 32.25 -12.73
N TYR A 13 -6.17 30.99 -13.05
CA TYR A 13 -6.91 30.22 -14.04
C TYR A 13 -8.22 29.66 -13.47
N GLN A 14 -8.25 29.29 -12.19
CA GLN A 14 -9.38 28.57 -11.59
C GLN A 14 -10.18 29.36 -10.52
N GLY A 15 -9.69 30.53 -10.08
CA GLY A 15 -10.35 31.44 -9.13
C GLY A 15 -9.85 31.36 -7.68
N GLU A 16 -10.19 32.36 -6.86
CA GLU A 16 -10.03 32.28 -5.40
C GLU A 16 -11.06 31.31 -4.80
N TYR A 17 -10.61 30.41 -3.95
CA TYR A 17 -11.45 29.37 -3.35
C TYR A 17 -11.77 29.66 -1.89
N ALA A 18 -13.02 29.44 -1.49
CA ALA A 18 -13.40 29.36 -0.08
C ALA A 18 -12.60 28.26 0.65
N PRO A 19 -12.32 28.38 1.96
CA PRO A 19 -11.60 27.39 2.76
C PRO A 19 -12.23 25.99 2.65
N VAL A 20 -11.41 24.91 2.71
CA VAL A 20 -11.96 23.54 2.69
C VAL A 20 -12.94 23.38 3.84
N PRO A 21 -14.19 22.98 3.61
CA PRO A 21 -15.11 22.70 4.71
C PRO A 21 -14.62 21.49 5.50
N ILE A 22 -14.36 21.67 6.79
CA ILE A 22 -13.96 20.59 7.71
C ILE A 22 -15.05 20.44 8.77
N HIS A 23 -15.72 19.30 8.74
CA HIS A 23 -16.77 18.93 9.68
C HIS A 23 -16.21 17.99 10.74
N LEU A 24 -16.46 18.30 12.01
CA LEU A 24 -16.17 17.40 13.12
C LEU A 24 -17.32 16.40 13.26
N GLU A 25 -17.01 15.12 13.19
CA GLU A 25 -17.94 14.01 13.38
C GLU A 25 -17.49 13.17 14.57
N ARG A 26 -18.45 12.50 15.20
CA ARG A 26 -18.19 11.50 16.23
C ARG A 26 -18.47 10.13 15.62
N ASP A 27 -17.50 9.24 15.72
CA ASP A 27 -17.57 7.85 15.27
C ASP A 27 -17.56 6.92 16.50
N ASP A 28 -17.79 5.63 16.29
CA ASP A 28 -17.81 4.63 17.37
C ASP A 28 -16.48 4.55 18.13
N ASP A 29 -15.37 4.78 17.41
CA ASP A 29 -13.99 4.73 17.94
C ASP A 29 -13.43 6.09 18.40
N GLY A 30 -14.18 7.20 18.23
CA GLY A 30 -13.71 8.53 18.65
C GLY A 30 -14.21 9.71 17.81
N TYR A 31 -13.29 10.62 17.45
CA TYR A 31 -13.60 11.79 16.63
C TYR A 31 -12.94 11.67 15.27
N VAL A 32 -13.59 12.24 14.25
CA VAL A 32 -13.11 12.25 12.87
C VAL A 32 -13.33 13.63 12.27
N PHE A 33 -12.37 14.14 11.51
CA PHE A 33 -12.65 15.26 10.61
C PHE A 33 -13.08 14.74 9.26
N ARG A 34 -14.36 14.92 8.92
CA ARG A 34 -14.82 14.72 7.55
C ARG A 34 -14.55 15.99 6.75
N LEU A 35 -13.74 15.84 5.71
CA LEU A 35 -13.55 16.88 4.71
C LEU A 35 -14.80 16.93 3.83
N GLY A 36 -15.41 18.09 3.69
CA GLY A 36 -16.60 18.29 2.85
C GLY A 36 -16.28 18.31 1.35
N VAL A 37 -15.22 17.63 0.93
CA VAL A 37 -14.69 17.60 -0.44
C VAL A 37 -14.39 16.16 -0.85
N ARG A 38 -14.55 15.89 -2.14
CA ARG A 38 -14.37 14.55 -2.70
C ARG A 38 -12.88 14.26 -2.96
N ALA A 39 -12.39 13.10 -2.55
CA ALA A 39 -11.05 12.60 -2.80
C ALA A 39 -11.12 11.21 -3.47
N GLY A 40 -10.06 10.82 -4.18
CA GLY A 40 -9.91 9.49 -4.77
C GLY A 40 -10.52 9.30 -6.15
N PHE A 41 -10.48 8.05 -6.64
CA PHE A 41 -10.95 7.69 -7.99
C PHE A 41 -12.39 8.16 -8.23
N GLY A 42 -12.55 8.99 -9.27
CA GLY A 42 -13.85 9.52 -9.67
C GLY A 42 -14.53 10.42 -8.63
N GLY A 43 -13.79 10.91 -7.61
CA GLY A 43 -14.31 11.78 -6.57
C GLY A 43 -15.54 11.22 -5.87
N GLN A 44 -15.57 9.93 -5.54
CA GLN A 44 -16.74 9.29 -4.96
C GLN A 44 -16.79 9.38 -3.43
N GLU A 45 -15.66 9.64 -2.75
CA GLU A 45 -15.55 9.60 -1.30
C GLU A 45 -15.22 10.97 -0.69
N THR A 46 -15.79 11.29 0.47
CA THR A 46 -15.28 12.38 1.32
C THR A 46 -14.22 11.85 2.27
N ALA A 47 -13.00 12.39 2.20
CA ALA A 47 -11.92 12.00 3.09
C ALA A 47 -12.27 12.23 4.57
N ARG A 48 -11.88 11.29 5.42
CA ARG A 48 -12.11 11.23 6.86
C ARG A 48 -10.78 11.09 7.57
N LEU A 49 -10.34 12.14 8.25
CA LEU A 49 -9.12 12.14 9.04
C LEU A 49 -9.43 11.60 10.44
N PRO A 50 -8.98 10.37 10.80
CA PRO A 50 -9.17 9.85 12.14
C PRO A 50 -8.38 10.71 13.15
N ILE A 51 -8.99 10.99 14.29
CA ILE A 51 -8.37 11.77 15.38
C ILE A 51 -8.03 10.83 16.52
N GLU A 52 -6.75 10.73 16.80
CA GLU A 52 -6.23 10.05 17.97
C GLU A 52 -6.28 10.97 19.18
N HIS A 53 -6.48 10.37 20.36
CA HIS A 53 -6.59 11.08 21.62
C HIS A 53 -5.71 10.40 22.67
N ARG A 54 -4.86 11.20 23.31
CA ARG A 54 -4.02 10.74 24.42
C ARG A 54 -3.97 11.76 25.55
N GLN A 55 -3.74 11.28 26.77
CA GLN A 55 -3.38 12.17 27.87
C GLN A 55 -1.99 12.76 27.62
N ASN A 56 -1.81 14.01 28.04
CA ASN A 56 -0.51 14.63 28.02
C ASN A 56 0.38 14.00 29.10
N ASN A 57 1.50 13.42 28.68
CA ASN A 57 2.47 12.74 29.56
C ASN A 57 3.16 13.71 30.53
N ASP A 58 3.20 15.01 30.23
CA ASP A 58 3.68 16.06 31.12
C ASP A 58 2.53 17.03 31.45
N PRO A 59 1.70 16.72 32.47
CA PRO A 59 0.43 17.38 32.70
C PRO A 59 0.62 18.86 33.11
N HIS A 60 0.49 19.76 32.13
CA HIS A 60 0.35 21.18 32.37
C HIS A 60 -1.08 21.50 32.87
N PRO A 61 -1.30 22.49 33.75
CA PRO A 61 -2.63 22.80 34.31
C PRO A 61 -3.75 23.03 33.27
N VAL A 62 -3.38 23.42 32.05
CA VAL A 62 -4.28 23.72 30.93
C VAL A 62 -4.22 22.68 29.80
N LEU A 63 -3.08 21.99 29.62
CA LEU A 63 -2.86 21.07 28.50
C LEU A 63 -2.86 19.63 29.04
N LYS A 64 -4.07 19.10 29.25
CA LYS A 64 -4.29 17.77 29.84
C LYS A 64 -4.38 16.67 28.79
N GLU A 65 -4.87 17.02 27.61
CA GLU A 65 -5.18 16.11 26.52
C GLU A 65 -4.51 16.61 25.24
N ILE A 66 -4.10 15.67 24.41
CA ILE A 66 -3.53 15.92 23.09
C ILE A 66 -4.38 15.17 22.08
N TYR A 67 -4.87 15.92 21.10
CA TYR A 67 -5.58 15.41 19.94
C TYR A 67 -4.64 15.45 18.75
N SER A 68 -4.52 14.35 18.02
CA SER A 68 -3.59 14.23 16.90
C SER A 68 -4.26 13.63 15.67
N CYS A 69 -3.83 14.08 14.49
CA CYS A 69 -4.15 13.43 13.23
C CYS A 69 -2.98 13.59 12.25
N GLU A 70 -2.86 12.68 11.30
CA GLU A 70 -1.88 12.80 10.21
C GLU A 70 -2.53 13.46 8.99
N VAL A 71 -1.82 14.40 8.36
CA VAL A 71 -2.17 14.95 7.05
C VAL A 71 -0.92 14.91 6.18
N ALA A 72 -0.94 14.15 5.10
CA ALA A 72 0.18 14.03 4.15
C ALA A 72 1.54 13.75 4.81
N GLY A 73 1.58 12.81 5.77
CA GLY A 73 2.80 12.41 6.47
C GLY A 73 3.21 13.34 7.62
N GLN A 74 2.50 14.45 7.85
CA GLN A 74 2.74 15.34 8.98
C GLN A 74 1.75 15.03 10.10
N THR A 75 2.27 14.69 11.29
CA THR A 75 1.46 14.57 12.50
C THR A 75 1.16 15.96 13.06
N LEU A 76 -0.11 16.33 13.04
CA LEU A 76 -0.61 17.56 13.64
C LEU A 76 -1.14 17.25 15.03
N GLU A 77 -0.64 17.95 16.05
CA GLU A 77 -1.12 17.81 17.43
C GLU A 77 -1.70 19.13 17.95
N ALA A 78 -2.79 19.07 18.73
CA ALA A 78 -3.32 20.25 19.42
C ALA A 78 -3.99 19.88 20.75
N ALA A 79 -4.14 20.88 21.63
CA ALA A 79 -4.76 20.71 22.95
C ALA A 79 -6.29 20.56 22.90
N ASN A 80 -6.93 20.83 21.76
CA ASN A 80 -8.36 20.64 21.56
C ASN A 80 -8.68 20.47 20.06
N LEU A 81 -9.87 19.93 19.77
CA LEU A 81 -10.34 19.63 18.42
C LEU A 81 -10.46 20.86 17.51
N PHE A 82 -10.84 22.03 18.03
CA PHE A 82 -10.98 23.23 17.19
C PHE A 82 -9.63 23.78 16.71
N ALA A 83 -8.65 23.80 17.62
CA ALA A 83 -7.27 24.16 17.26
C ALA A 83 -6.65 23.14 16.30
N LEU A 84 -6.94 21.84 16.47
CA LEU A 84 -6.50 20.80 15.53
C LEU A 84 -7.12 21.05 14.14
N ARG A 85 -8.41 21.37 14.08
CA ARG A 85 -9.11 21.69 12.82
C ARG A 85 -8.47 22.86 12.08
N GLU A 86 -8.07 23.92 12.80
CA GLU A 86 -7.37 25.06 12.21
C GLU A 86 -6.01 24.65 11.64
N LYS A 87 -5.24 23.82 12.36
CA LYS A 87 -3.98 23.27 11.85
C LYS A 87 -4.19 22.42 10.59
N VAL A 88 -5.23 21.59 10.57
CA VAL A 88 -5.59 20.80 9.38
C VAL A 88 -5.92 21.72 8.20
N ALA A 89 -6.71 22.77 8.41
CA ALA A 89 -7.04 23.73 7.35
C ALA A 89 -5.78 24.39 6.76
N SER A 90 -4.87 24.87 7.61
CA SER A 90 -3.60 25.46 7.17
C SER A 90 -2.70 24.44 6.45
N SER A 91 -2.66 23.20 6.92
CA SER A 91 -1.92 22.12 6.27
C SER A 91 -2.46 21.82 4.87
N LEU A 92 -3.78 21.74 4.72
CA LEU A 92 -4.44 21.52 3.42
C LEU A 92 -4.18 22.66 2.42
N GLU A 93 -4.12 23.91 2.88
CA GLU A 93 -3.76 25.05 2.04
C GLU A 93 -2.32 24.97 1.51
N MET A 94 -1.42 24.37 2.28
CA MET A 94 -0.01 24.19 1.88
C MET A 94 0.16 23.06 0.88
N ILE A 95 -0.47 21.90 1.12
CA ILE A 95 -0.27 20.69 0.30
C ILE A 95 -1.17 20.65 -0.94
N ALA A 96 -2.30 21.36 -0.92
CA ALA A 96 -3.25 21.38 -2.03
C ALA A 96 -3.49 22.81 -2.52
N PRO A 97 -2.44 23.50 -3.02
CA PRO A 97 -2.61 24.80 -3.62
C PRO A 97 -3.62 24.71 -4.77
N ALA A 98 -4.52 25.70 -4.86
CA ALA A 98 -5.65 25.69 -5.80
C ALA A 98 -6.57 24.45 -5.68
N ARG A 99 -6.64 23.83 -4.50
CA ARG A 99 -7.53 22.67 -4.22
C ARG A 99 -7.18 21.42 -5.03
N ILE A 100 -5.93 21.25 -5.44
CA ILE A 100 -5.47 20.05 -6.14
C ILE A 100 -4.48 19.31 -5.26
N LEU A 101 -4.80 18.07 -4.89
CA LEU A 101 -3.89 17.21 -4.14
C LEU A 101 -2.73 16.74 -5.03
N PRO A 102 -1.52 16.51 -4.47
CA PRO A 102 -0.45 15.87 -5.21
C PRO A 102 -0.86 14.47 -5.67
N LEU A 103 -0.43 14.09 -6.87
CA LEU A 103 -0.46 12.70 -7.36
C LEU A 103 0.37 11.81 -6.44
N ALA A 104 1.62 12.22 -6.19
CA ALA A 104 2.58 11.48 -5.41
C ALA A 104 3.55 12.43 -4.71
N TYR A 105 4.33 11.88 -3.80
CA TYR A 105 5.49 12.49 -3.19
C TYR A 105 6.70 11.61 -3.47
N PHE A 106 7.76 12.19 -4.00
CA PHE A 106 9.08 11.56 -3.95
C PHE A 106 9.75 11.98 -2.65
N ARG A 107 10.27 11.02 -1.88
CA ARG A 107 10.77 11.24 -0.53
C ARG A 107 12.20 10.74 -0.40
N VAL A 108 12.95 11.41 0.45
CA VAL A 108 14.25 10.95 0.95
C VAL A 108 14.10 10.84 2.47
N PRO A 109 13.66 9.67 2.99
CA PRO A 109 13.34 9.50 4.41
C PRO A 109 14.48 9.87 5.37
N PRO A 110 15.77 9.56 5.10
CA PRO A 110 16.86 9.87 6.03
C PRO A 110 17.01 11.36 6.39
N ILE A 111 16.59 12.27 5.51
CA ILE A 111 16.72 13.72 5.70
C ILE A 111 15.35 14.43 5.78
N ASP A 112 14.26 13.68 5.91
CA ASP A 112 12.88 14.17 5.93
C ASP A 112 12.56 15.16 4.78
N TYR A 113 13.09 14.88 3.60
CA TYR A 113 12.86 15.68 2.41
C TYR A 113 11.78 15.07 1.54
N SER A 114 10.87 15.90 1.01
CA SER A 114 9.80 15.46 0.13
C SER A 114 9.54 16.45 -0.99
N LEU A 115 9.24 15.91 -2.17
CA LEU A 115 8.89 16.65 -3.38
C LEU A 115 7.49 16.22 -3.83
N PRO A 116 6.47 17.08 -3.68
CA PRO A 116 5.15 16.80 -4.20
C PRO A 116 5.16 16.83 -5.73
N VAL A 117 4.29 16.03 -6.32
CA VAL A 117 4.12 15.90 -7.77
C VAL A 117 2.67 16.20 -8.10
N TYR A 118 2.44 17.12 -9.03
CA TYR A 118 1.10 17.53 -9.46
C TYR A 118 0.94 17.30 -10.96
N GLU A 119 -0.31 17.25 -11.38
CA GLU A 119 -0.68 17.37 -12.78
C GLU A 119 -1.08 18.82 -13.10
N ASP A 120 -0.60 19.33 -14.22
CA ASP A 120 -0.82 20.71 -14.70
C ASP A 120 -0.95 20.67 -16.23
N ASP A 121 -2.16 20.89 -16.75
CA ASP A 121 -2.48 20.89 -18.20
C ASP A 121 -1.91 19.69 -19.00
N GLY A 122 -2.01 18.48 -18.44
CA GLY A 122 -1.53 17.25 -19.08
C GLY A 122 -0.01 17.04 -19.00
N GLU A 123 0.70 17.91 -18.29
CA GLU A 123 2.08 17.68 -17.85
C GLU A 123 2.12 17.30 -16.37
N ILE A 124 3.10 16.50 -16.00
CA ILE A 124 3.43 16.23 -14.61
C ILE A 124 4.54 17.20 -14.19
N ILE A 125 4.34 17.88 -13.06
CA ILE A 125 5.27 18.87 -12.54
C ILE A 125 5.63 18.56 -11.09
N SER A 126 6.88 18.85 -10.72
CA SER A 126 7.30 18.83 -9.32
C SER A 126 8.01 20.16 -8.98
N PRO A 127 7.42 20.99 -8.09
CA PRO A 127 8.04 22.24 -7.71
C PRO A 127 9.13 21.99 -6.65
N VAL A 128 10.36 22.39 -6.97
CA VAL A 128 11.46 22.43 -6.00
C VAL A 128 11.54 23.83 -5.39
N LEU A 129 11.53 23.92 -4.05
CA LEU A 129 11.65 25.21 -3.37
C LEU A 129 13.01 25.84 -3.68
N SER A 130 12.99 27.03 -4.28
CA SER A 130 14.20 27.75 -4.73
C SER A 130 15.09 26.98 -5.73
N GLY A 131 14.56 25.94 -6.38
CA GLY A 131 15.28 25.07 -7.29
C GLY A 131 14.74 25.04 -8.72
N PRO A 132 15.19 24.09 -9.56
CA PRO A 132 14.70 23.93 -10.92
C PRO A 132 13.22 23.52 -10.94
N LYS A 133 12.51 23.87 -12.01
CA LYS A 133 11.16 23.33 -12.27
C LYS A 133 11.31 21.98 -12.95
N LEU A 134 10.97 20.90 -12.25
CA LEU A 134 10.95 19.56 -12.82
C LEU A 134 9.64 19.35 -13.57
N LYS A 135 9.72 18.74 -14.76
CA LYS A 135 8.58 18.48 -15.64
C LYS A 135 8.76 17.15 -16.36
N ALA A 136 7.67 16.42 -16.55
CA ALA A 136 7.62 15.23 -17.38
C ALA A 136 6.22 15.06 -17.98
N ARG A 137 6.08 14.16 -18.95
CA ARG A 137 4.77 13.80 -19.53
C ARG A 137 4.02 12.76 -18.70
N GLU A 138 4.75 11.98 -17.89
CA GLU A 138 4.22 10.85 -17.14
C GLU A 138 5.04 10.63 -15.86
N LEU A 139 4.50 9.81 -14.96
CA LEU A 139 5.06 9.61 -13.62
C LEU A 139 6.41 8.91 -13.65
N ALA A 140 6.61 7.95 -14.55
CA ALA A 140 7.91 7.32 -14.78
C ALA A 140 8.97 8.34 -15.25
N GLY A 141 8.59 9.23 -16.17
CA GLY A 141 9.42 10.37 -16.58
C GLY A 141 9.76 11.30 -15.41
N MET A 142 8.78 11.60 -14.56
CA MET A 142 9.01 12.45 -13.38
C MET A 142 9.94 11.79 -12.37
N ARG A 143 9.81 10.47 -12.12
CA ARG A 143 10.71 9.71 -11.25
C ARG A 143 12.16 9.90 -11.67
N ARG A 144 12.46 9.78 -12.96
CA ARG A 144 13.82 10.00 -13.50
C ARG A 144 14.34 11.41 -13.24
N GLU A 145 13.53 12.43 -13.54
CA GLU A 145 13.94 13.83 -13.36
C GLU A 145 14.18 14.15 -11.88
N VAL A 146 13.35 13.61 -10.98
CA VAL A 146 13.53 13.76 -9.54
C VAL A 146 14.77 13.03 -9.04
N CYS A 147 14.96 11.76 -9.40
CA CYS A 147 16.14 10.99 -8.98
C CYS A 147 17.43 11.65 -9.48
N ARG A 148 17.47 12.06 -10.76
CA ARG A 148 18.60 12.82 -11.32
C ARG A 148 18.89 14.10 -10.53
N TYR A 149 17.84 14.85 -10.17
CA TYR A 149 17.99 16.07 -9.37
C TYR A 149 18.56 15.77 -7.98
N LEU A 150 18.00 14.79 -7.27
CA LEU A 150 18.39 14.45 -5.91
C LEU A 150 19.84 13.93 -5.85
N LEU A 151 20.23 13.08 -6.80
CA LEU A 151 21.62 12.61 -6.97
C LEU A 151 22.57 13.78 -7.26
N SER A 152 22.23 14.62 -8.24
CA SER A 152 23.08 15.75 -8.65
C SER A 152 23.26 16.79 -7.53
N ALA A 153 22.24 16.94 -6.67
CA ALA A 153 22.28 17.83 -5.53
C ALA A 153 22.96 17.22 -4.29
N GLY A 154 23.31 15.93 -4.33
CA GLY A 154 23.93 15.21 -3.22
C GLY A 154 22.98 14.94 -2.05
N TYR A 155 21.67 14.88 -2.30
CA TYR A 155 20.67 14.51 -1.27
C TYR A 155 20.59 12.99 -1.06
N VAL A 156 20.97 12.22 -2.08
CA VAL A 156 21.03 10.75 -2.07
C VAL A 156 22.28 10.29 -2.81
N GLU A 157 22.81 9.11 -2.48
CA GLU A 157 23.91 8.47 -3.18
C GLU A 157 23.40 7.54 -4.29
N ASP A 158 22.22 6.94 -4.10
CA ASP A 158 21.58 6.02 -5.05
C ASP A 158 20.08 6.31 -5.26
N GLU A 159 19.55 5.90 -6.43
CA GLU A 159 18.12 6.06 -6.73
C GLU A 159 17.20 5.25 -5.80
N SER A 160 17.70 4.14 -5.24
CA SER A 160 16.95 3.30 -4.30
C SER A 160 16.63 3.98 -2.96
N GLU A 161 17.37 5.04 -2.61
CA GLU A 161 17.08 5.85 -1.42
C GLU A 161 15.85 6.75 -1.60
N VAL A 162 15.40 6.94 -2.85
CA VAL A 162 14.22 7.74 -3.18
C VAL A 162 12.98 6.86 -3.13
N THR A 163 12.13 7.10 -2.14
CA THR A 163 10.86 6.37 -2.00
C THR A 163 9.70 7.18 -2.59
N VAL A 164 8.63 6.49 -2.99
CA VAL A 164 7.38 7.13 -3.43
C VAL A 164 6.32 6.99 -2.34
N GLY A 165 5.61 8.08 -2.07
CA GLY A 165 4.40 8.09 -1.25
C GLY A 165 3.20 8.59 -2.04
N VAL A 166 2.01 8.10 -1.71
CA VAL A 166 0.73 8.52 -2.27
C VAL A 166 -0.21 8.91 -1.13
N LEU A 167 -1.08 9.89 -1.38
CA LEU A 167 -2.12 10.22 -0.41
C LEU A 167 -3.26 9.23 -0.55
N ARG A 168 -3.51 8.45 0.50
CA ARG A 168 -4.67 7.57 0.52
C ARG A 168 -5.94 8.42 0.51
N PRO A 169 -6.84 8.26 -0.47
CA PRO A 169 -8.04 9.09 -0.60
C PRO A 169 -8.96 9.12 0.62
N ARG A 170 -9.07 7.97 1.31
CA ARG A 170 -9.96 7.80 2.46
C ARG A 170 -9.61 8.69 3.64
N ASP A 171 -8.32 8.89 3.91
CA ASP A 171 -7.84 9.50 5.17
C ASP A 171 -6.68 10.49 4.97
N LEU A 172 -6.28 10.78 3.73
CA LEU A 172 -5.14 11.63 3.35
C LEU A 172 -3.82 11.31 4.06
N ARG A 173 -3.67 10.09 4.57
CA ARG A 173 -2.39 9.62 5.10
C ARG A 173 -1.40 9.44 3.94
N LEU A 174 -0.14 9.75 4.20
CA LEU A 174 0.93 9.53 3.23
C LEU A 174 1.46 8.11 3.40
N VAL A 175 1.04 7.22 2.49
CA VAL A 175 1.39 5.80 2.51
C VAL A 175 2.22 5.44 1.29
N GLY A 176 2.89 4.28 1.32
CA GLY A 176 3.42 3.70 0.08
C GLY A 176 2.28 3.41 -0.92
N PRO A 177 2.58 3.35 -2.23
CA PRO A 177 1.65 2.81 -3.23
C PRO A 177 1.10 1.47 -2.78
N ALA A 178 -0.12 1.12 -3.19
CA ALA A 178 -0.67 -0.22 -2.90
C ALA A 178 0.21 -1.32 -3.51
N ALA A 179 0.73 -1.03 -4.71
CA ALA A 179 1.75 -1.75 -5.45
C ALA A 179 2.35 -0.82 -6.52
N ILE A 180 3.45 -1.24 -7.13
CA ILE A 180 4.03 -0.61 -8.32
C ILE A 180 4.11 -1.66 -9.42
N PHE A 181 3.43 -1.44 -10.54
CA PHE A 181 3.62 -2.32 -11.71
C PHE A 181 4.92 -1.98 -12.41
N ARG A 182 5.70 -3.03 -12.70
CA ARG A 182 6.98 -2.98 -13.39
C ARG A 182 6.98 -3.95 -14.56
N SER A 183 7.88 -3.74 -15.51
CA SER A 183 8.14 -4.69 -16.59
C SER A 183 9.49 -5.35 -16.41
N GLN A 184 9.53 -6.63 -16.71
CA GLN A 184 10.73 -7.43 -16.80
C GLN A 184 11.56 -7.15 -18.08
N LEU A 185 10.93 -6.58 -19.11
CA LEU A 185 11.55 -6.27 -20.40
C LEU A 185 11.79 -4.77 -20.61
N ASP A 186 11.09 -3.93 -19.85
CA ASP A 186 11.24 -2.48 -19.88
C ASP A 186 11.47 -1.93 -18.47
N ALA A 187 12.74 -1.66 -18.14
CA ALA A 187 13.13 -1.11 -16.84
C ALA A 187 12.55 0.29 -16.57
N GLU A 188 12.10 0.99 -17.63
CA GLU A 188 11.51 2.32 -17.52
C GLU A 188 10.00 2.25 -17.21
N PHE A 189 9.37 1.07 -17.38
CA PHE A 189 7.97 0.88 -17.05
C PHE A 189 7.78 0.93 -15.54
N TRP A 190 7.10 1.99 -15.09
CA TRP A 190 6.88 2.25 -13.68
C TRP A 190 5.49 2.87 -13.48
N LEU A 191 4.58 2.11 -12.87
CA LEU A 191 3.20 2.52 -12.70
C LEU A 191 2.73 2.30 -11.26
N PRO A 192 2.79 3.31 -10.38
CA PRO A 192 2.33 3.21 -9.01
C PRO A 192 0.80 3.16 -8.95
N THR A 193 0.29 2.50 -7.91
CA THR A 193 -1.15 2.33 -7.66
C THR A 193 -1.55 2.87 -6.30
N VAL A 194 -2.83 3.17 -6.13
CA VAL A 194 -3.39 3.68 -4.89
C VAL A 194 -4.72 3.01 -4.59
N GLU A 195 -5.04 2.90 -3.30
CA GLU A 195 -6.34 2.42 -2.84
C GLU A 195 -7.43 3.45 -3.13
N GLY A 196 -8.66 2.99 -3.32
CA GLY A 196 -9.84 3.81 -3.39
C GLY A 196 -11.10 3.04 -3.06
N ILE A 197 -12.25 3.66 -3.33
CA ILE A 197 -13.57 3.07 -3.07
C ILE A 197 -14.44 3.29 -4.31
N SER A 198 -15.04 2.20 -4.79
CA SER A 198 -16.08 2.19 -5.81
C SER A 198 -17.46 1.96 -5.19
N ALA A 199 -18.51 1.98 -6.01
CA ALA A 199 -19.86 1.63 -5.56
C ALA A 199 -19.97 0.17 -5.08
N GLU A 200 -19.08 -0.71 -5.55
CA GLU A 200 -19.09 -2.15 -5.26
C GLU A 200 -18.17 -2.52 -4.08
N GLY A 201 -17.27 -1.63 -3.68
CA GLY A 201 -16.40 -1.82 -2.53
C GLY A 201 -15.03 -1.16 -2.69
N PRO A 202 -14.05 -1.52 -1.83
CA PRO A 202 -12.67 -1.10 -1.98
C PRO A 202 -12.10 -1.53 -3.33
N VAL A 203 -11.31 -0.66 -3.94
CA VAL A 203 -10.62 -0.91 -5.21
C VAL A 203 -9.18 -0.43 -5.13
N ILE A 204 -8.35 -0.94 -6.03
CA ILE A 204 -7.00 -0.47 -6.29
C ILE A 204 -6.99 0.05 -7.72
N GLY A 205 -6.48 1.26 -7.91
CA GLY A 205 -6.38 1.85 -9.24
C GLY A 205 -5.00 2.39 -9.53
N VAL A 206 -4.73 2.57 -10.82
CA VAL A 206 -3.52 3.24 -11.28
C VAL A 206 -3.53 4.69 -10.83
N LEU A 207 -2.41 5.19 -10.32
CA LEU A 207 -2.30 6.58 -9.98
C LEU A 207 -2.39 7.44 -11.25
N ALA A 208 -3.53 8.08 -11.46
CA ALA A 208 -3.75 9.03 -12.53
C ALA A 208 -4.68 10.15 -12.06
N ASN A 209 -4.50 11.31 -12.66
CA ASN A 209 -5.17 12.57 -12.40
C ASN A 209 -5.14 13.06 -10.95
N ALA A 210 -4.73 14.31 -10.76
CA ALA A 210 -4.69 14.90 -9.43
C ALA A 210 -6.11 15.10 -8.87
N ALA A 211 -6.38 14.60 -7.66
CA ALA A 211 -7.68 14.74 -7.03
C ALA A 211 -7.98 16.20 -6.69
N ARG A 212 -9.22 16.65 -6.95
CA ARG A 212 -9.66 18.03 -6.67
C ARG A 212 -10.48 18.09 -5.37
N LEU A 213 -10.06 18.93 -4.44
CA LEU A 213 -10.78 19.28 -3.22
C LEU A 213 -11.89 20.32 -3.52
N SER A 214 -12.91 19.93 -4.28
CA SER A 214 -14.05 20.82 -4.62
C SER A 214 -15.28 20.57 -3.74
N GLU A 215 -16.08 21.62 -3.52
CA GLU A 215 -17.40 21.48 -2.90
C GLU A 215 -18.28 20.52 -3.74
N PRO A 216 -19.15 19.72 -3.09
CA PRO A 216 -20.12 18.92 -3.81
C PRO A 216 -21.09 19.86 -4.56
N GLU A 217 -21.04 19.87 -5.88
CA GLU A 217 -22.12 20.49 -6.66
C GLU A 217 -23.44 19.83 -6.26
N ARG A 218 -24.41 20.64 -5.81
CA ARG A 218 -25.79 20.15 -5.63
C ARG A 218 -26.23 19.50 -6.93
N ARG A 219 -26.48 18.19 -6.90
CA ARG A 219 -27.03 17.42 -8.02
C ARG A 219 -28.22 18.19 -8.61
N ARG A 220 -28.04 18.77 -9.79
CA ARG A 220 -29.19 19.18 -10.61
C ARG A 220 -29.81 17.89 -11.13
N ALA A 221 -31.10 17.70 -10.88
CA ALA A 221 -31.85 16.59 -11.44
C ALA A 221 -31.67 16.59 -12.97
N GLY A 222 -31.06 15.53 -13.51
CA GLY A 222 -30.91 15.31 -14.96
C GLY A 222 -29.51 15.51 -15.55
N GLY A 223 -28.49 15.89 -14.76
CA GLY A 223 -27.10 15.91 -15.25
C GLY A 223 -26.47 14.53 -15.11
N ALA A 224 -26.19 13.84 -16.22
CA ALA A 224 -25.28 12.69 -16.20
C ALA A 224 -23.91 13.16 -15.64
N PRO A 225 -23.22 12.36 -14.82
CA PRO A 225 -21.89 12.73 -14.35
C PRO A 225 -21.01 13.06 -15.55
N LEU A 226 -20.27 14.17 -15.48
CA LEU A 226 -19.05 14.31 -16.27
C LEU A 226 -18.13 13.21 -15.74
N VAL A 227 -18.21 12.03 -16.37
CA VAL A 227 -17.26 10.96 -16.19
C VAL A 227 -15.93 11.54 -16.68
N GLN A 228 -15.15 12.10 -15.76
CA GLN A 228 -13.70 12.05 -15.93
C GLN A 228 -13.41 10.57 -16.18
N ASP A 229 -12.80 10.24 -17.32
CA ASP A 229 -12.37 8.86 -17.60
C ASP A 229 -11.62 8.37 -16.37
N ALA A 230 -12.29 7.53 -15.57
CA ALA A 230 -11.74 7.08 -14.32
C ALA A 230 -10.57 6.18 -14.68
N ALA A 231 -9.42 6.42 -14.06
CA ALA A 231 -8.26 5.58 -14.21
C ALA A 231 -8.65 4.10 -14.00
N PRO A 232 -8.02 3.15 -14.71
CA PRO A 232 -8.27 1.73 -14.49
C PRO A 232 -8.17 1.38 -13.01
N ALA A 233 -9.21 0.74 -12.47
CA ALA A 233 -9.30 0.34 -11.08
C ALA A 233 -10.08 -0.98 -10.95
N GLU A 234 -9.63 -1.85 -10.06
CA GLU A 234 -10.16 -3.20 -9.86
C GLU A 234 -10.20 -3.56 -8.38
N ALA A 235 -10.86 -4.67 -8.04
CA ALA A 235 -10.98 -5.12 -6.64
C ALA A 235 -9.62 -5.36 -5.96
N ASP A 236 -8.58 -5.71 -6.74
CA ASP A 236 -7.22 -5.89 -6.23
C ASP A 236 -6.10 -5.76 -7.26
N VAL A 237 -4.86 -5.84 -6.79
CA VAL A 237 -3.64 -5.63 -7.59
C VAL A 237 -3.52 -6.65 -8.71
N MET A 238 -3.90 -7.91 -8.49
CA MET A 238 -3.78 -8.95 -9.52
C MET A 238 -4.85 -8.80 -10.60
N SER A 239 -6.06 -8.45 -10.20
CA SER A 239 -7.17 -8.13 -11.10
C SER A 239 -6.84 -6.88 -11.92
N LEU A 240 -6.25 -5.86 -11.30
CA LEU A 240 -5.77 -4.66 -11.98
C LEU A 240 -4.64 -4.97 -12.97
N LEU A 241 -3.68 -5.82 -12.60
CA LEU A 241 -2.60 -6.26 -13.50
C LEU A 241 -3.16 -6.96 -14.74
N ARG A 242 -4.16 -7.83 -14.56
CA ARG A 242 -4.88 -8.48 -15.66
C ARG A 242 -5.57 -7.46 -16.56
N LEU A 243 -6.30 -6.50 -15.98
CA LEU A 243 -6.97 -5.43 -16.71
C LEU A 243 -5.97 -4.64 -17.56
N LEU A 244 -4.85 -4.22 -16.96
CA LEU A 244 -3.82 -3.46 -17.66
C LEU A 244 -3.20 -4.24 -18.82
N ARG A 245 -2.89 -5.53 -18.65
CA ARG A 245 -2.42 -6.39 -19.74
C ARG A 245 -3.44 -6.44 -20.89
N ALA A 246 -4.73 -6.52 -20.58
CA ALA A 246 -5.79 -6.54 -21.59
C ALA A 246 -5.92 -5.19 -22.32
N GLU A 247 -5.83 -4.06 -21.61
CA GLU A 247 -5.87 -2.72 -22.21
C GLU A 247 -4.64 -2.40 -23.07
N MET A 248 -3.49 -2.97 -22.71
CA MET A 248 -2.21 -2.78 -23.41
C MET A 248 -2.02 -3.75 -24.59
N ALA A 249 -2.69 -4.91 -24.59
CA ALA A 249 -2.59 -5.92 -25.65
C ALA A 249 -2.74 -5.41 -27.10
N PRO A 250 -3.57 -4.38 -27.42
CA PRO A 250 -3.65 -3.85 -28.78
C PRO A 250 -2.39 -3.10 -29.25
N LYS A 251 -1.53 -2.67 -28.31
CA LYS A 251 -0.38 -1.77 -28.57
C LYS A 251 0.97 -2.47 -28.39
N TYR A 252 1.00 -3.56 -27.64
CA TYR A 252 2.22 -4.26 -27.23
C TYR A 252 2.14 -5.73 -27.61
N ASP A 253 3.29 -6.38 -27.77
CA ASP A 253 3.34 -7.82 -28.03
C ASP A 253 3.04 -8.62 -26.75
N TYR A 254 2.77 -9.92 -26.93
CA TYR A 254 2.42 -10.81 -25.81
C TYR A 254 3.54 -10.91 -24.78
N GLU A 255 4.81 -10.93 -25.21
CA GLU A 255 5.97 -11.03 -24.32
C GLU A 255 6.09 -9.82 -23.41
N GLN A 256 5.89 -8.61 -23.94
CA GLN A 256 5.85 -7.37 -23.16
C GLN A 256 4.74 -7.37 -22.12
N MET A 257 3.58 -7.96 -22.44
CA MET A 257 2.47 -8.05 -21.50
C MET A 257 2.71 -9.10 -20.41
N ALA A 258 3.20 -10.27 -20.79
CA ALA A 258 3.58 -11.34 -19.87
C ALA A 258 4.70 -10.91 -18.92
N ALA A 259 5.57 -10.00 -19.36
CA ALA A 259 6.66 -9.42 -18.58
C ALA A 259 6.21 -8.46 -17.45
N LEU A 260 4.95 -8.01 -17.44
CA LEU A 260 4.45 -7.13 -16.38
C LEU A 260 4.25 -7.91 -15.07
N TYR A 261 4.65 -7.31 -13.96
CA TYR A 261 4.46 -7.86 -12.62
C TYR A 261 4.19 -6.74 -11.62
N ALA A 262 3.64 -7.09 -10.47
CA ALA A 262 3.45 -6.16 -9.36
C ALA A 262 4.64 -6.27 -8.40
N SER A 263 5.21 -5.12 -8.05
CA SER A 263 6.36 -5.00 -7.14
C SER A 263 6.01 -4.11 -5.97
N GLU A 264 6.77 -4.23 -4.88
CA GLU A 264 6.60 -3.41 -3.68
C GLU A 264 5.14 -3.40 -3.17
N ILE A 265 4.46 -4.55 -3.27
CA ILE A 265 3.08 -4.70 -2.80
C ILE A 265 3.08 -4.57 -1.29
N ARG A 266 2.19 -3.74 -0.74
CA ARG A 266 2.09 -3.62 0.72
C ARG A 266 1.53 -4.91 1.34
N PRO A 267 2.01 -5.33 2.53
CA PRO A 267 1.59 -6.59 3.14
C PRO A 267 0.08 -6.75 3.25
N GLU A 268 -0.63 -5.73 3.75
CA GLU A 268 -2.08 -5.80 3.94
C GLU A 268 -2.86 -5.86 2.61
N ILE A 269 -2.25 -5.40 1.51
CA ILE A 269 -2.83 -5.51 0.17
C ILE A 269 -2.66 -6.94 -0.37
N TRP A 270 -1.49 -7.55 -0.14
CA TRP A 270 -1.24 -8.93 -0.51
C TRP A 270 -2.11 -9.90 0.29
N GLU A 271 -2.22 -9.71 1.62
CA GLU A 271 -3.12 -10.50 2.48
C GLU A 271 -4.56 -10.50 1.96
N ALA A 272 -5.04 -9.36 1.46
CA ALA A 272 -6.37 -9.27 0.86
C ALA A 272 -6.50 -10.09 -0.44
N VAL A 273 -5.44 -10.14 -1.27
CA VAL A 273 -5.39 -11.00 -2.47
C VAL A 273 -5.42 -12.48 -2.05
N GLU A 274 -4.64 -12.84 -1.04
CA GLU A 274 -4.62 -14.21 -0.52
C GLU A 274 -5.99 -14.63 0.00
N ALA A 275 -6.67 -13.77 0.75
CA ALA A 275 -8.01 -14.04 1.28
C ALA A 275 -9.08 -14.28 0.19
N ARG A 276 -8.88 -13.80 -1.04
CA ARG A 276 -9.81 -13.96 -2.18
C ARG A 276 -9.40 -15.05 -3.18
N SER A 277 -8.28 -15.73 -2.96
CA SER A 277 -7.74 -16.72 -3.88
C SER A 277 -7.59 -18.09 -3.22
N ASP A 278 -7.73 -19.15 -4.03
CA ASP A 278 -7.61 -20.53 -3.56
C ASP A 278 -6.16 -21.02 -3.65
N ASP A 279 -5.74 -21.94 -2.78
CA ASP A 279 -4.48 -22.65 -2.99
C ASP A 279 -4.60 -23.52 -4.25
N ALA A 280 -3.69 -23.35 -5.20
CA ALA A 280 -3.70 -24.12 -6.44
C ALA A 280 -3.21 -25.58 -6.25
N GLY A 281 -2.70 -25.92 -5.06
CA GLY A 281 -2.17 -27.25 -4.75
C GLY A 281 -0.83 -27.55 -5.42
N ILE A 282 -0.14 -26.50 -5.88
CA ILE A 282 1.19 -26.59 -6.50
C ILE A 282 2.12 -25.56 -5.85
N ARG A 283 3.42 -25.82 -5.98
CA ARG A 283 4.51 -24.97 -5.51
C ARG A 283 5.51 -24.76 -6.65
N LEU A 284 6.07 -23.56 -6.73
CA LEU A 284 7.26 -23.30 -7.56
C LEU A 284 8.48 -23.50 -6.67
N VAL A 285 9.43 -24.29 -7.14
CA VAL A 285 10.60 -24.70 -6.36
C VAL A 285 11.85 -24.32 -7.14
N ALA A 286 12.80 -23.65 -6.51
CA ALA A 286 14.06 -23.28 -7.11
C ALA A 286 15.20 -23.36 -6.09
N TYR A 287 16.39 -23.76 -6.53
CA TYR A 287 17.60 -23.72 -5.71
C TYR A 287 18.38 -22.44 -6.06
N LEU A 288 18.58 -21.59 -5.07
CA LEU A 288 19.26 -20.32 -5.25
C LEU A 288 20.76 -20.54 -5.45
N THR A 289 21.40 -19.62 -6.17
CA THR A 289 22.84 -19.64 -6.48
C THR A 289 23.73 -19.20 -5.31
N ASP A 290 23.18 -19.08 -4.11
CA ASP A 290 23.94 -18.69 -2.92
C ASP A 290 24.85 -19.81 -2.42
N ASP A 291 25.80 -19.46 -1.55
CA ASP A 291 26.79 -20.41 -1.02
C ASP A 291 26.16 -21.54 -0.18
N GLU A 292 24.92 -21.34 0.28
CA GLU A 292 24.17 -22.29 1.11
C GLU A 292 23.28 -23.23 0.28
N GLY A 293 23.05 -22.94 -1.00
CA GLY A 293 22.13 -23.69 -1.86
C GLY A 293 20.69 -23.61 -1.39
N THR A 294 20.26 -22.43 -0.97
CA THR A 294 18.95 -22.18 -0.35
C THR A 294 17.82 -22.65 -1.25
N LEU A 295 16.89 -23.40 -0.68
CA LEU A 295 15.67 -23.82 -1.35
C LEU A 295 14.61 -22.72 -1.23
N LEU A 296 14.18 -22.18 -2.37
CA LEU A 296 13.02 -21.29 -2.47
C LEU A 296 11.78 -22.09 -2.84
N GLU A 297 10.76 -22.03 -2.01
CA GLU A 297 9.43 -22.60 -2.30
C GLU A 297 8.37 -21.50 -2.30
N LEU A 298 7.65 -21.36 -3.41
CA LEU A 298 6.59 -20.36 -3.56
C LEU A 298 5.22 -21.03 -3.68
N GLY A 299 4.29 -20.59 -2.84
CA GLY A 299 2.88 -20.94 -2.94
C GLY A 299 2.24 -20.40 -4.22
N VAL A 300 1.62 -21.27 -5.02
CA VAL A 300 0.81 -20.83 -6.15
C VAL A 300 -0.65 -20.76 -5.72
N ARG A 301 -1.27 -19.62 -6.03
CA ARG A 301 -2.68 -19.36 -5.77
C ARG A 301 -3.46 -19.26 -7.07
N ARG A 302 -4.75 -19.56 -7.02
CA ARG A 302 -5.68 -19.46 -8.14
C ARG A 302 -6.69 -18.35 -7.87
N LEU A 303 -6.79 -17.41 -8.80
CA LEU A 303 -7.78 -16.35 -8.76
C LEU A 303 -9.14 -16.86 -9.24
N SER A 304 -10.21 -16.13 -8.92
CA SER A 304 -11.58 -16.45 -9.37
C SER A 304 -11.72 -16.44 -10.90
N THR A 305 -10.84 -15.74 -11.61
CA THR A 305 -10.74 -15.72 -13.08
C THR A 305 -10.12 -16.98 -13.67
N GLY A 306 -9.54 -17.85 -12.84
CA GLY A 306 -8.82 -19.05 -13.23
C GLY A 306 -7.30 -18.87 -13.37
N ASP A 307 -6.82 -17.62 -13.43
CA ASP A 307 -5.39 -17.29 -13.51
C ASP A 307 -4.65 -17.77 -12.25
N LEU A 308 -3.36 -18.03 -12.42
CA LEU A 308 -2.44 -18.41 -11.36
C LEU A 308 -1.55 -17.23 -10.97
N CYS A 309 -1.34 -17.05 -9.67
CA CYS A 309 -0.37 -16.09 -9.17
C CYS A 309 0.55 -16.71 -8.12
N ALA A 310 1.75 -16.15 -8.00
CA ALA A 310 2.69 -16.45 -6.95
C ALA A 310 3.36 -15.14 -6.53
N ALA A 311 3.72 -15.04 -5.25
CA ALA A 311 4.49 -13.92 -4.73
C ALA A 311 5.78 -14.39 -4.07
N LEU A 312 6.81 -13.56 -4.16
CA LEU A 312 8.08 -13.73 -3.48
C LEU A 312 8.40 -12.47 -2.67
N ALA A 313 8.99 -12.64 -1.50
CA ALA A 313 9.49 -11.55 -0.68
C ALA A 313 10.99 -11.36 -0.95
N ASP A 314 11.36 -10.17 -1.40
CA ASP A 314 12.75 -9.72 -1.59
C ASP A 314 12.88 -8.27 -1.06
N THR A 315 13.13 -7.26 -1.90
CA THR A 315 13.01 -5.84 -1.56
C THR A 315 11.53 -5.40 -1.54
N GLY A 316 10.69 -6.11 -0.78
CA GLY A 316 9.24 -6.03 -0.79
C GLY A 316 8.57 -7.26 -1.43
N ILE A 317 7.24 -7.24 -1.52
CA ILE A 317 6.47 -8.33 -2.10
C ILE A 317 6.37 -8.12 -3.61
N ASN A 318 6.91 -9.05 -4.39
CA ASN A 318 6.77 -9.11 -5.84
C ASN A 318 5.80 -10.23 -6.21
N ALA A 319 4.73 -9.92 -6.94
CA ALA A 319 3.73 -10.89 -7.37
C ALA A 319 3.62 -10.96 -8.90
N PHE A 320 3.49 -12.19 -9.38
CA PHE A 320 3.44 -12.55 -10.79
C PHE A 320 2.09 -13.19 -11.10
N LEU A 321 1.62 -12.99 -12.32
CA LEU A 321 0.34 -13.50 -12.81
C LEU A 321 0.55 -14.21 -14.15
N ALA A 322 -0.05 -15.37 -14.32
CA ALA A 322 -0.10 -16.08 -15.60
C ALA A 322 -1.34 -16.96 -15.73
N ASP A 323 -1.65 -17.39 -16.94
CA ASP A 323 -2.78 -18.28 -17.24
C ASP A 323 -2.47 -19.77 -16.96
N THR A 324 -1.19 -20.13 -16.92
CA THR A 324 -0.68 -21.50 -16.75
C THR A 324 0.48 -21.55 -15.77
N ALA A 325 0.72 -22.73 -15.19
CA ALA A 325 1.80 -22.91 -14.21
C ALA A 325 3.18 -22.76 -14.87
N ASP A 326 3.35 -23.22 -16.11
CA ASP A 326 4.59 -23.07 -16.87
C ASP A 326 4.91 -21.61 -17.20
N ALA A 327 3.89 -20.83 -17.59
CA ALA A 327 4.06 -19.40 -17.83
C ALA A 327 4.37 -18.64 -16.53
N LEU A 328 3.75 -19.05 -15.40
CA LEU A 328 4.06 -18.47 -14.09
C LEU A 328 5.50 -18.81 -13.67
N ALA A 329 5.93 -20.06 -13.81
CA ALA A 329 7.29 -20.49 -13.52
C ALA A 329 8.30 -19.73 -14.39
N SER A 330 8.02 -19.56 -15.67
CA SER A 330 8.85 -18.78 -16.59
C SER A 330 8.97 -17.32 -16.17
N ALA A 331 7.86 -16.68 -15.76
CA ALA A 331 7.86 -15.30 -15.31
C ALA A 331 8.65 -15.10 -14.00
N VAL A 332 8.48 -16.00 -13.03
CA VAL A 332 9.23 -15.96 -11.77
C VAL A 332 10.71 -16.25 -12.02
N GLY A 333 11.01 -17.25 -12.85
CA GLY A 333 12.38 -17.67 -13.18
C GLY A 333 13.15 -16.58 -13.89
N ALA A 334 12.51 -15.89 -14.84
CA ALA A 334 13.11 -14.74 -15.50
C ALA A 334 13.38 -13.57 -14.54
N HIS A 335 12.52 -13.34 -13.54
CA HIS A 335 12.76 -12.35 -12.50
C HIS A 335 13.94 -12.73 -11.60
N LEU A 336 13.97 -13.95 -11.07
CA LEU A 336 15.05 -14.43 -10.20
C LEU A 336 16.40 -14.47 -10.92
N HIS A 337 16.43 -14.91 -12.18
CA HIS A 337 17.64 -14.89 -13.00
C HIS A 337 18.20 -13.47 -13.18
N ARG A 338 17.34 -12.50 -13.56
CA ARG A 338 17.80 -11.10 -13.71
C ARG A 338 18.25 -10.46 -12.41
N SER A 339 17.69 -10.90 -11.29
CA SER A 339 18.07 -10.45 -9.95
C SER A 339 19.32 -11.18 -9.42
N GLY A 340 19.87 -12.14 -10.18
CA GLY A 340 21.10 -12.86 -9.85
C GLY A 340 20.92 -14.07 -8.93
N PHE A 341 19.68 -14.41 -8.57
CA PHE A 341 19.36 -15.53 -7.68
C PHE A 341 19.37 -16.89 -8.37
N LEU A 342 19.23 -16.92 -9.70
CA LEU A 342 19.30 -18.14 -10.53
C LEU A 342 20.33 -18.00 -11.63
N ARG A 343 20.97 -19.11 -11.99
CA ARG A 343 21.94 -19.13 -13.09
C ARG A 343 21.23 -19.15 -14.43
N PHE A 344 20.10 -19.85 -14.52
CA PHE A 344 19.23 -19.88 -15.70
C PHE A 344 17.77 -19.64 -15.28
N ALA A 345 16.98 -19.02 -16.15
CA ALA A 345 15.57 -18.72 -15.85
C ALA A 345 14.71 -19.99 -15.75
N GLU A 346 15.16 -21.09 -16.36
CA GLU A 346 14.46 -22.38 -16.44
C GLU A 346 14.69 -23.26 -15.19
N GLU A 347 15.46 -22.80 -14.20
CA GLU A 347 15.76 -23.54 -12.97
C GLU A 347 14.58 -23.61 -11.97
N ILE A 348 13.40 -23.10 -12.35
CA ILE A 348 12.17 -23.25 -11.56
C ILE A 348 11.45 -24.54 -11.95
N GLU A 349 11.21 -25.38 -10.94
CA GLU A 349 10.43 -26.60 -11.05
C GLU A 349 9.02 -26.40 -10.48
N ILE A 350 8.04 -27.15 -11.01
CA ILE A 350 6.66 -27.14 -10.54
C ILE A 350 6.40 -28.45 -9.79
N HIS A 351 6.14 -28.33 -8.49
CA HIS A 351 5.89 -29.47 -7.61
C HIS A 351 4.43 -29.46 -7.14
N ALA A 352 3.87 -30.64 -6.85
CA ALA A 352 2.61 -30.70 -6.12
C ALA A 352 2.84 -30.24 -4.68
N ALA A 353 1.93 -29.44 -4.12
CA ALA A 353 2.00 -29.10 -2.71
C ALA A 353 1.85 -30.39 -1.90
N GLU A 354 2.86 -30.74 -1.10
CA GLU A 354 2.70 -31.86 -0.16
C GLU A 354 1.54 -31.53 0.78
N ALA A 355 0.60 -32.46 0.92
CA ALA A 355 -0.46 -32.31 1.90
C ALA A 355 0.20 -32.07 3.26
N PRO A 356 -0.26 -31.07 4.06
CA PRO A 356 0.28 -30.86 5.38
C PRO A 356 0.18 -32.20 6.10
N ARG A 357 1.34 -32.83 6.35
CA ARG A 357 1.39 -34.03 7.19
C ARG A 357 0.79 -33.56 8.49
N ALA A 358 -0.42 -34.04 8.81
CA ALA A 358 -0.98 -33.90 10.14
C ALA A 358 0.18 -34.21 11.08
N GLU A 359 0.64 -33.19 11.82
CA GLU A 359 1.67 -33.39 12.82
C GLU A 359 1.22 -34.62 13.58
N ARG A 360 2.02 -35.69 13.48
CA ARG A 360 1.80 -36.86 14.31
C ARG A 360 1.82 -36.26 15.71
N LEU A 361 0.64 -36.18 16.33
CA LEU A 361 0.50 -35.97 17.75
C LEU A 361 1.51 -36.91 18.36
N ASP A 362 2.62 -36.32 18.82
CA ASP A 362 3.70 -37.10 19.35
C ASP A 362 3.08 -37.93 20.46
N THR A 363 3.27 -39.24 20.44
CA THR A 363 2.60 -40.09 21.44
C THR A 363 3.15 -39.77 22.84
N GLU A 364 4.26 -39.01 22.89
CA GLU A 364 4.85 -38.40 24.08
C GLU A 364 4.26 -37.03 24.47
N ALA A 365 3.36 -36.43 23.68
CA ALA A 365 2.60 -35.24 24.08
C ALA A 365 1.34 -35.58 24.92
N ILE A 366 1.00 -36.87 25.03
CA ILE A 366 -0.06 -37.38 25.92
C ILE A 366 0.60 -37.93 27.20
N TRP A 367 1.28 -37.07 27.96
CA TRP A 367 1.49 -37.33 29.38
C TRP A 367 0.37 -36.64 30.16
N THR A 368 -0.60 -37.47 30.58
CA THR A 368 -1.44 -37.14 31.72
C THR A 368 -0.51 -36.97 32.92
N ARG A 369 -0.40 -35.74 33.44
CA ARG A 369 0.12 -35.53 34.80
C ARG A 369 -0.75 -36.39 35.73
N GLY A 370 -0.13 -37.41 36.30
CA GLY A 370 -0.75 -38.26 37.31
C GLY A 370 -1.07 -37.43 38.54
N ASP A 371 -2.37 -37.28 38.80
CA ASP A 371 -2.85 -36.90 40.12
C ASP A 371 -2.77 -38.12 41.05
N GLY A 372 -1.82 -38.04 41.99
CA GLY A 372 -2.01 -38.40 43.40
C GLY A 372 -2.32 -39.84 43.76
N ILE A 373 -1.28 -40.63 44.02
CA ILE A 373 -1.34 -41.69 45.04
C ILE A 373 -0.12 -41.55 45.96
N PRO A 374 -0.28 -41.15 47.23
CA PRO A 374 0.83 -41.14 48.18
C PRO A 374 0.90 -42.48 48.95
N HIS A 375 2.07 -43.09 48.95
CA HIS A 375 2.47 -44.16 49.87
C HIS A 375 3.98 -43.96 50.15
N ARG A 376 4.53 -44.12 51.34
CA ARG A 376 4.05 -44.52 52.67
C ARG A 376 5.24 -44.26 53.64
N ASP A 377 4.93 -44.15 54.93
CA ASP A 377 5.76 -44.50 56.10
C ASP A 377 5.96 -43.36 57.11
N ASP A 378 5.10 -43.37 58.13
CA ASP A 378 5.55 -43.24 59.52
C ASP A 378 4.68 -44.14 60.42
N VAL A 379 5.34 -44.69 61.44
CA VAL A 379 5.04 -45.91 62.19
C VAL A 379 4.28 -45.64 63.50
N ALA A 380 3.31 -46.49 63.87
CA ALA A 380 3.04 -47.04 65.21
C ALA A 380 1.66 -47.76 65.19
N ALA A 381 1.58 -49.09 65.25
CA ALA A 381 1.53 -49.91 66.47
C ALA A 381 0.28 -49.65 67.34
N ASP A 382 -0.76 -50.45 67.15
CA ASP A 382 -1.41 -51.18 68.25
C ASP A 382 -2.28 -52.34 67.71
N GLU A 383 -2.37 -53.38 68.54
CA GLU A 383 -2.70 -54.79 68.28
C GLU A 383 -4.16 -55.08 67.85
N PRO A 384 -4.45 -56.31 67.35
CA PRO A 384 -5.79 -56.76 67.04
C PRO A 384 -6.42 -57.51 68.23
N GLU A 385 -7.66 -57.18 68.60
CA GLU A 385 -8.49 -58.10 69.39
C GLU A 385 -9.86 -58.36 68.72
N GLU A 386 -10.03 -59.64 68.42
CA GLU A 386 -11.19 -60.51 68.55
C GLU A 386 -12.55 -60.24 67.88
N VAL A 387 -13.01 -61.37 67.35
CA VAL A 387 -14.33 -61.74 66.83
C VAL A 387 -15.36 -61.72 67.96
N HIS A 388 -16.61 -61.32 67.70
CA HIS A 388 -17.80 -62.17 67.90
C HIS A 388 -19.13 -61.47 67.54
N THR A 389 -19.93 -62.24 66.77
CA THR A 389 -21.39 -62.22 66.53
C THR A 389 -22.05 -61.07 65.79
#